data_AF-A0A7S4NMN8-F1
#
_entry.id   AF-A0A7S4NMN8-F1
#
_cell.length_a   1.000
_cell.length_b   1.000
_cell.length_c   1.000
_cell.angle_alpha   90.00
_cell.angle_beta   90.00
_cell.angle_gamma   90.00
#
_symmetry.space_group_name_H-M   'P 1'
#
loop_
_entity.id
_entity.type
_entity.pdbx_description
1 polymer ?
#
loop_
_entity_poly.entity_id
_entity_poly.type
_entity_poly.pdbx_seq_one_letter_code
_entity_poly.pdbx_strand_id
1 'polypeptide(L)'
;NTAMSSDFREFLDFLGDVVTLKDWPFYRGGLDVKTNTTGEKSLFTKFLDYDIMFHVGAFLPHGEGEQQLGKKRHIGNDIVVIVFKERTCEDALFDPSIFVSDFNHIFVLVEKMQNEQLKTLREKKVLSSFDDAKTYYRVGFCSKQGVHSAQPLLPFPGIFEKNDNFRHFLLTKVLNSERSALYS
;
A
#
# COMPACT_ATOMS: atom_id res chain seq x y z
N ASN A 1 2.61 7.33 13.41
CA ASN A 1 3.39 8.24 12.54
C ASN A 1 2.56 9.41 12.07
N THR A 2 3.10 10.62 12.23
CA THR A 2 2.61 11.90 11.68
C THR A 2 3.61 12.53 10.71
N ALA A 3 4.89 12.14 10.75
CA ALA A 3 5.89 12.52 9.77
C ALA A 3 5.89 11.52 8.60
N MET A 4 5.84 12.02 7.36
CA MET A 4 6.01 11.22 6.15
C MET A 4 7.48 11.29 5.73
N SER A 5 8.15 10.14 5.56
CA SER A 5 9.48 10.13 4.96
C SER A 5 9.43 10.53 3.48
N SER A 6 10.58 10.94 2.94
CA SER A 6 10.71 11.23 1.51
C SER A 6 10.39 10.01 0.64
N ASP A 7 10.80 8.82 1.09
CA ASP A 7 10.56 7.57 0.37
C ASP A 7 9.09 7.17 0.38
N PHE A 8 8.41 7.37 1.51
CA PHE A 8 6.97 7.13 1.59
C PHE A 8 6.19 8.11 0.73
N ARG A 9 6.55 9.39 0.74
CA ARG A 9 5.92 10.39 -0.13
C ARG A 9 6.11 10.08 -1.61
N GLU A 10 7.33 9.72 -2.02
CA GLU A 10 7.62 9.28 -3.39
C GLU A 10 6.75 8.08 -3.81
N PHE A 11 6.52 7.15 -2.89
CA PHE A 11 5.64 6.01 -3.14
C PHE A 11 4.16 6.39 -3.22
N LEU A 12 3.68 7.33 -2.39
CA LEU A 12 2.31 7.85 -2.49
C LEU A 12 2.08 8.56 -3.82
N ASP A 13 3.00 9.43 -4.23
CA ASP A 13 2.94 10.15 -5.50
C ASP A 13 2.99 9.18 -6.71
N PHE A 14 3.61 8.01 -6.54
CA PHE A 14 3.59 6.94 -7.53
C PHE A 14 2.24 6.20 -7.62
N LEU A 15 1.53 6.05 -6.50
CA LEU A 15 0.24 5.35 -6.46
C LEU A 15 -0.90 6.20 -7.03
N GLY A 16 -0.94 7.49 -6.73
CA GLY A 16 -2.00 8.38 -7.20
C GLY A 16 -1.78 9.83 -6.81
N ASP A 17 -2.86 10.60 -6.88
CA ASP A 17 -2.84 12.04 -6.62
C ASP A 17 -3.35 12.35 -5.21
N VAL A 18 -2.65 13.25 -4.51
CA VAL A 18 -3.15 13.77 -3.23
C VAL A 18 -4.29 14.74 -3.50
N VAL A 19 -5.47 14.42 -2.98
CA VAL A 19 -6.71 15.18 -3.20
C VAL A 19 -7.23 15.77 -1.90
N THR A 20 -7.92 16.91 -2.00
CA THR A 20 -8.65 17.51 -0.89
C THR A 20 -10.02 16.84 -0.75
N LEU A 21 -10.37 16.42 0.47
CA LEU A 21 -11.62 15.72 0.74
C LEU A 21 -12.83 16.65 0.76
N LYS A 22 -12.65 17.91 1.19
CA LYS A 22 -13.73 18.88 1.22
C LYS A 22 -14.34 19.06 -0.18
N ASP A 23 -15.65 18.85 -0.28
CA ASP A 23 -16.43 18.94 -1.51
C ASP A 23 -15.96 17.98 -2.63
N TRP A 24 -15.31 16.87 -2.28
CA TRP A 24 -14.83 15.88 -3.24
C TRP A 24 -15.99 15.24 -4.03
N PRO A 25 -16.01 15.33 -5.38
CA PRO A 25 -17.16 14.94 -6.19
C PRO A 25 -17.16 13.47 -6.61
N PHE A 26 -16.05 12.74 -6.43
CA PHE A 26 -15.91 11.34 -6.86
C PHE A 26 -16.10 10.35 -5.71
N TYR A 27 -15.85 9.07 -5.97
CA TYR A 27 -15.87 8.05 -4.93
C TYR A 27 -14.99 8.44 -3.75
N ARG A 28 -15.53 8.29 -2.53
CA ARG A 28 -14.94 8.80 -1.29
C ARG A 28 -14.50 7.72 -0.30
N GLY A 29 -14.71 6.42 -0.60
CA GLY A 29 -14.27 5.34 0.28
C GLY A 29 -14.85 5.37 1.70
N GLY A 30 -15.94 6.10 1.95
CA GLY A 30 -16.48 6.30 3.31
C GLY A 30 -15.79 7.42 4.10
N LEU A 31 -14.90 8.20 3.48
CA LEU A 31 -14.33 9.41 4.06
C LEU A 31 -15.36 10.56 4.11
N ASP A 32 -15.15 11.44 5.07
CA ASP A 32 -15.93 12.66 5.26
C ASP A 32 -15.46 13.77 4.33
N VAL A 33 -16.39 14.26 3.52
CA VAL A 33 -16.17 15.33 2.52
C VAL A 33 -16.82 16.65 2.92
N LYS A 34 -17.48 16.72 4.08
CA LYS A 34 -18.23 17.91 4.54
C LYS A 34 -17.57 18.57 5.74
N THR A 35 -17.18 17.77 6.72
CA THR A 35 -16.79 18.27 8.05
C THR A 35 -15.33 17.97 8.44
N ASN A 36 -14.52 17.44 7.50
CA ASN A 36 -13.11 17.10 7.69
C ASN A 36 -12.81 16.17 8.89
N THR A 37 -13.81 15.42 9.37
CA THR A 37 -13.65 14.53 10.54
C THR A 37 -12.70 13.36 10.29
N THR A 38 -12.52 12.98 9.02
CA THR A 38 -11.59 11.92 8.59
C THR A 38 -10.29 12.46 8.01
N GLY A 39 -9.97 13.73 8.26
CA GLY A 39 -8.83 14.42 7.67
C GLY A 39 -9.21 15.32 6.50
N GLU A 40 -8.26 16.12 6.03
CA GLU A 40 -8.48 17.10 4.96
C GLU A 40 -8.07 16.59 3.58
N LYS A 41 -7.18 15.59 3.56
CA LYS A 41 -6.56 15.05 2.35
C LYS A 41 -6.62 13.55 2.33
N SER A 42 -6.61 13.00 1.12
CA SER A 42 -6.47 11.58 0.87
C SER A 42 -5.66 11.35 -0.40
N LEU A 43 -5.43 10.09 -0.77
CA LEU A 43 -4.83 9.72 -2.04
C LEU A 43 -5.90 9.07 -2.92
N PHE A 44 -6.00 9.50 -4.17
CA PHE A 44 -6.99 9.02 -5.12
C PHE A 44 -6.35 8.69 -6.46
N THR A 45 -6.86 7.66 -7.14
CA THR A 45 -6.56 7.45 -8.56
C THR A 45 -7.77 6.87 -9.28
N LYS A 46 -7.91 7.26 -10.55
CA LYS A 46 -8.67 6.47 -11.51
C LYS A 46 -7.76 5.40 -12.10
N PHE A 47 -8.20 4.15 -12.11
CA PHE A 47 -7.45 3.05 -12.70
C PHE A 47 -8.41 2.17 -13.49
N LEU A 48 -8.22 2.13 -14.81
CA LEU A 48 -9.22 1.59 -15.74
C LEU A 48 -10.57 2.30 -15.49
N ASP A 49 -11.65 1.54 -15.32
CA ASP A 49 -12.99 2.06 -14.99
C ASP A 49 -13.27 2.12 -13.48
N TYR A 50 -12.24 2.00 -12.63
CA TYR A 50 -12.38 2.02 -11.18
C TYR A 50 -11.86 3.32 -10.56
N ASP A 51 -12.67 3.87 -9.66
CA ASP A 51 -12.26 4.92 -8.75
C ASP A 51 -11.68 4.29 -7.48
N ILE A 52 -10.40 4.52 -7.20
CA ILE A 52 -9.70 3.99 -6.04
C ILE A 52 -9.39 5.13 -5.07
N MET A 53 -9.94 5.04 -3.86
CA MET A 53 -9.65 5.94 -2.74
C MET A 53 -8.81 5.20 -1.70
N PHE A 54 -7.64 5.73 -1.36
CA PHE A 54 -6.74 5.10 -0.38
C PHE A 54 -6.88 5.73 1.01
N HIS A 55 -7.08 4.91 2.04
CA HIS A 55 -7.01 5.36 3.43
C HIS A 55 -5.56 5.46 3.91
N VAL A 56 -4.92 6.60 3.64
CA VAL A 56 -3.52 6.81 4.04
C VAL A 56 -3.43 7.13 5.53
N GLY A 57 -2.84 6.22 6.31
CA GLY A 57 -2.72 6.37 7.78
C GLY A 57 -1.99 7.64 8.25
N ALA A 58 -1.15 8.26 7.41
CA ALA A 58 -0.50 9.54 7.70
C ALA A 58 -1.42 10.76 7.51
N PHE A 59 -2.45 10.66 6.65
CA PHE A 59 -3.42 11.74 6.41
C PHE A 59 -4.63 11.68 7.35
N LEU A 60 -4.89 10.52 7.95
CA LEU A 60 -5.96 10.37 8.93
C LEU A 60 -5.61 11.11 10.24
N PRO A 61 -6.57 11.83 10.85
CA PRO A 61 -6.35 12.60 12.06
C PRO A 61 -5.90 11.69 13.22
N HIS A 62 -5.00 12.20 14.06
CA HIS A 62 -4.69 11.55 15.32
C HIS A 62 -5.87 11.76 16.27
N GLY A 63 -6.53 10.68 16.69
CA GLY A 63 -7.42 10.75 17.84
C GLY A 63 -6.60 10.95 19.12
N GLU A 64 -7.13 11.73 20.06
CA GLU A 64 -6.62 11.82 21.42
C GLU A 64 -6.95 10.52 22.16
N GLY A 65 -6.04 9.54 22.12
CA GLY A 65 -6.17 8.29 22.86
C GLY A 65 -5.18 7.22 22.40
N GLU A 66 -4.66 6.42 23.35
CA GLU A 66 -3.67 5.36 23.10
C GLU A 66 -4.11 4.36 22.02
N GLN A 67 -5.42 4.19 21.79
CA GLN A 67 -5.95 3.18 20.88
C GLN A 67 -6.17 3.65 19.43
N GLN A 68 -5.87 4.90 19.07
CA GLN A 68 -6.01 5.46 17.70
C GLN A 68 -7.28 4.99 16.95
N LEU A 69 -8.41 4.98 17.65
CA LEU A 69 -9.67 4.33 17.22
C LEU A 69 -10.16 4.80 15.84
N GLY A 70 -9.95 6.08 15.49
CA GLY A 70 -10.31 6.62 14.18
C GLY A 70 -9.50 6.02 13.02
N LYS A 71 -8.19 5.83 13.18
CA LYS A 71 -7.35 5.17 12.16
C LYS A 71 -7.70 3.69 12.03
N LYS A 72 -7.96 3.03 13.17
CA LYS A 72 -8.41 1.63 13.20
C LYS A 72 -9.79 1.45 12.56
N ARG A 73 -10.70 2.43 12.64
CA ARG A 73 -12.03 2.33 12.03
C ARG A 73 -12.00 2.35 10.50
N HIS A 74 -11.08 3.08 9.88
CA HIS A 74 -10.99 3.12 8.42
C HIS A 74 -10.08 2.00 7.89
N ILE A 75 -8.82 1.95 8.34
CA ILE A 75 -7.85 0.95 7.86
C ILE A 75 -8.23 -0.46 8.32
N GLY A 76 -8.81 -0.59 9.51
CA GLY A 76 -9.25 -1.89 10.04
C GLY A 76 -10.52 -2.41 9.39
N ASN A 77 -11.21 -1.65 8.52
CA ASN A 77 -12.35 -2.14 7.74
C ASN A 77 -11.99 -2.38 6.26
N ASP A 78 -10.76 -2.06 5.85
CA ASP A 78 -10.31 -2.31 4.48
C ASP A 78 -9.97 -3.78 4.27
N ILE A 79 -10.32 -4.33 3.12
CA ILE A 79 -10.04 -5.74 2.81
C ILE A 79 -8.56 -5.96 2.49
N VAL A 80 -7.98 -5.01 1.75
CA VAL A 80 -6.57 -5.03 1.33
C VAL A 80 -5.83 -3.86 1.96
N VAL A 81 -4.72 -4.15 2.63
CA VAL A 81 -3.89 -3.13 3.30
C VAL A 81 -2.49 -3.12 2.66
N ILE A 82 -2.08 -1.97 2.14
CA ILE A 82 -0.71 -1.75 1.67
C ILE A 82 0.14 -1.21 2.82
N VAL A 83 1.20 -1.93 3.15
CA VAL A 83 2.15 -1.57 4.20
C VAL A 83 3.46 -1.16 3.55
N PHE A 84 3.78 0.12 3.64
CA PHE A 84 5.08 0.63 3.23
C PHE A 84 6.08 0.45 4.38
N LYS A 85 7.08 -0.42 4.19
CA LYS A 85 8.13 -0.66 5.17
C LYS A 85 9.22 0.41 5.02
N GLU A 86 9.23 1.35 5.94
CA GLU A 86 10.33 2.31 6.07
C GLU A 86 11.58 1.66 6.66
N ARG A 87 12.73 2.12 6.17
CA ARG A 87 14.06 1.54 6.40
C ARG A 87 14.54 1.56 7.85
N THR A 88 14.00 2.41 8.73
CA THR A 88 14.48 2.53 10.13
C THR A 88 14.42 1.22 10.91
N CYS A 89 13.75 0.19 10.39
CA CYS A 89 13.62 -1.12 11.00
C CYS A 89 14.07 -2.24 10.03
N GLU A 90 15.36 -2.29 9.67
CA GLU A 90 15.93 -3.33 8.78
C GLU A 90 15.61 -4.75 9.32
N ASP A 91 15.65 -4.94 10.63
CA ASP A 91 15.35 -6.23 11.31
C ASP A 91 13.88 -6.44 11.68
N ALA A 92 12.99 -5.45 11.50
CA ALA A 92 11.59 -5.66 11.82
C ALA A 92 10.93 -6.56 10.77
N LEU A 93 10.65 -7.79 11.17
CA LEU A 93 9.75 -8.66 10.45
C LEU A 93 8.34 -8.06 10.54
N PHE A 94 7.70 -7.88 9.39
CA PHE A 94 6.30 -7.52 9.36
C PHE A 94 5.48 -8.74 9.77
N ASP A 95 4.86 -8.68 10.94
CA ASP A 95 3.91 -9.69 11.36
C ASP A 95 2.47 -9.21 11.07
N PRO A 96 1.76 -9.81 10.11
CA PRO A 96 0.37 -9.46 9.83
C PRO A 96 -0.57 -9.75 11.02
N SER A 97 -0.17 -10.57 12.00
CA SER A 97 -0.95 -10.84 13.22
C SER A 97 -1.17 -9.59 14.08
N ILE A 98 -0.34 -8.55 13.90
CA ILE A 98 -0.47 -7.25 14.56
C ILE A 98 -1.80 -6.57 14.17
N PHE A 99 -2.33 -6.87 12.99
CA PHE A 99 -3.64 -6.38 12.55
C PHE A 99 -4.76 -7.30 13.03
N VAL A 100 -5.24 -7.02 14.24
CA VAL A 100 -6.46 -7.65 14.78
C VAL A 100 -7.68 -6.97 14.18
N SER A 101 -8.05 -7.36 12.97
CA SER A 101 -9.26 -6.94 12.28
C SER A 101 -9.90 -8.14 11.60
N ASP A 102 -11.22 -8.27 11.69
CA ASP A 102 -11.99 -9.28 10.95
C ASP A 102 -12.07 -8.98 9.45
N PHE A 103 -11.83 -7.74 9.03
CA PHE A 103 -11.96 -7.28 7.65
C PHE A 103 -10.64 -7.28 6.87
N ASN A 104 -9.50 -7.11 7.52
CA ASN A 104 -8.22 -7.16 6.82
C ASN A 104 -7.92 -8.62 6.41
N HIS A 105 -8.00 -8.90 5.11
CA HIS A 105 -7.79 -10.25 4.57
C HIS A 105 -6.46 -10.37 3.84
N ILE A 106 -5.96 -9.28 3.28
CA ILE A 106 -4.79 -9.27 2.40
C ILE A 106 -3.87 -8.11 2.79
N PHE A 107 -2.58 -8.39 2.89
CA PHE A 107 -1.56 -7.40 3.15
C PHE A 107 -0.53 -7.39 2.01
N VAL A 108 -0.17 -6.19 1.56
CA VAL A 108 0.82 -5.94 0.53
C VAL A 108 1.98 -5.20 1.16
N LEU A 109 3.10 -5.89 1.37
CA LEU A 109 4.31 -5.29 1.89
C LEU A 109 5.08 -4.65 0.74
N VAL A 110 5.40 -3.36 0.84
CA VAL A 110 6.21 -2.64 -0.15
C VAL A 110 7.42 -2.03 0.54
N GLU A 111 8.60 -2.29 0.00
CA GLU A 111 9.87 -1.80 0.52
C GLU A 111 10.70 -1.20 -0.62
N LYS A 112 11.21 0.02 -0.45
CA LYS A 112 12.14 0.63 -1.41
C LYS A 112 13.50 -0.06 -1.31
N MET A 113 14.00 -0.58 -2.43
CA MET A 113 15.26 -1.30 -2.50
C MET A 113 16.44 -0.33 -2.61
N GLN A 114 17.55 -0.65 -1.95
CA GLN A 114 18.81 0.07 -2.09
C GLN A 114 19.70 -0.55 -3.18
N ASN A 115 20.55 0.28 -3.78
CA ASN A 115 21.51 -0.18 -4.79
C ASN A 115 22.42 -1.29 -4.24
N GLU A 116 22.85 -1.24 -2.98
CA GLU A 116 23.67 -2.31 -2.38
C GLU A 116 22.93 -3.66 -2.28
N GLN A 117 21.64 -3.64 -1.97
CA GLN A 117 20.80 -4.85 -1.96
C GLN A 117 20.59 -5.38 -3.38
N LEU A 118 20.40 -4.50 -4.37
CA LEU A 118 20.29 -4.87 -5.79
C LEU A 118 21.60 -5.47 -6.32
N LYS A 119 22.76 -4.90 -5.95
CA LYS A 119 24.09 -5.45 -6.26
C LYS A 119 24.25 -6.85 -5.67
N THR A 120 23.89 -7.05 -4.40
CA THR A 120 23.94 -8.36 -3.74
C THR A 120 23.07 -9.40 -4.48
N LEU A 121 21.89 -9.02 -4.94
CA LEU A 121 21.00 -9.92 -5.70
C LEU A 121 21.53 -10.23 -7.10
N ARG A 122 22.23 -9.28 -7.73
CA ARG A 122 22.94 -9.48 -8.99
C ARG A 122 24.10 -10.47 -8.83
N GLU A 123 24.92 -10.33 -7.79
CA GLU A 123 26.02 -11.25 -7.48
C GLU A 123 25.51 -12.68 -7.25
N LYS A 124 24.37 -12.82 -6.58
CA LYS A 124 23.66 -14.09 -6.37
C LYS A 124 22.94 -14.62 -7.63
N LYS A 125 23.04 -13.93 -8.77
CA LYS A 125 22.36 -14.25 -10.04
C LYS A 125 20.83 -14.37 -9.93
N VAL A 126 20.23 -13.68 -8.95
CA VAL A 126 18.77 -13.63 -8.73
C VAL A 126 18.14 -12.54 -9.62
N LEU A 127 18.87 -11.45 -9.84
CA LEU A 127 18.48 -10.36 -10.74
C LEU A 127 19.47 -10.30 -11.92
N SER A 128 18.96 -10.28 -13.15
CA SER A 128 19.79 -10.33 -14.37
C SER A 128 20.52 -9.01 -14.63
N SER A 129 19.84 -7.88 -14.44
CA SER A 129 20.38 -6.54 -14.61
C SER A 129 19.50 -5.52 -13.89
N PHE A 130 20.07 -4.40 -13.46
CA PHE A 130 19.35 -3.25 -12.94
C PHE A 130 20.12 -1.97 -13.27
N ASP A 131 19.42 -0.84 -13.20
CA ASP A 131 19.97 0.49 -13.45
C ASP A 131 20.10 1.25 -12.12
N ASP A 132 21.32 1.62 -11.73
CA ASP A 132 21.61 2.32 -10.47
C ASP A 132 20.88 3.68 -10.35
N ALA A 133 20.46 4.29 -11.47
CA ALA A 133 19.74 5.55 -11.49
C ALA A 133 18.23 5.38 -11.25
N LYS A 134 17.72 4.15 -11.28
CA LYS A 134 16.28 3.88 -11.15
C LYS A 134 15.89 3.42 -9.76
N THR A 135 14.65 3.70 -9.40
CA THR A 135 14.06 3.25 -8.15
C THR A 135 13.47 1.85 -8.32
N TYR A 136 13.72 0.97 -7.36
CA TYR A 136 13.14 -0.37 -7.32
C TYR A 136 12.38 -0.59 -6.01
N TYR A 137 11.29 -1.34 -6.07
CA TYR A 137 10.51 -1.76 -4.92
C TYR A 137 10.48 -3.28 -4.83
N ARG A 138 10.67 -3.80 -3.62
CA ARG A 138 10.36 -5.19 -3.26
C ARG A 138 8.92 -5.25 -2.76
N VAL A 139 8.16 -6.16 -3.32
CA VAL A 139 6.75 -6.37 -2.98
C VAL A 139 6.57 -7.79 -2.46
N GLY A 140 5.94 -7.89 -1.30
CA GLY A 140 5.46 -9.14 -0.72
C GLY A 140 3.93 -9.11 -0.65
N PHE A 141 3.30 -10.26 -0.86
CA PHE A 141 1.86 -10.44 -0.67
C PHE A 141 1.64 -11.53 0.35
N CYS A 142 0.79 -11.26 1.33
CA CYS A 142 0.26 -12.29 2.20
C CYS A 142 -1.26 -12.13 2.34
N SER A 143 -1.94 -13.25 2.54
CA SER A 143 -3.37 -13.32 2.77
C SER A 143 -3.65 -14.19 3.97
N LYS A 144 -4.78 -13.94 4.64
CA LYS A 144 -5.29 -14.82 5.68
C LYS A 144 -5.66 -16.18 5.10
N GLN A 145 -5.67 -17.19 5.98
CA GLN A 145 -6.10 -18.54 5.62
C GLN A 145 -7.53 -18.53 5.08
N GLY A 146 -7.76 -19.25 3.98
CA GLY A 146 -9.06 -19.33 3.32
C GLY A 146 -9.21 -18.42 2.10
N VAL A 147 -8.43 -17.34 1.99
CA VAL A 147 -8.50 -16.43 0.85
C VAL A 147 -7.77 -17.02 -0.36
N HIS A 148 -8.48 -17.14 -1.48
CA HIS A 148 -7.88 -17.61 -2.73
C HIS A 148 -6.86 -16.60 -3.31
N SER A 149 -5.80 -17.12 -3.93
CA SER A 149 -4.80 -16.28 -4.60
C SER A 149 -5.38 -15.66 -5.87
N ALA A 150 -5.25 -14.34 -6.00
CA ALA A 150 -5.70 -13.60 -7.17
C ALA A 150 -4.61 -13.48 -8.24
N GLN A 151 -4.99 -13.32 -9.50
CA GLN A 151 -4.06 -12.92 -10.58
C GLN A 151 -3.85 -11.40 -10.58
N PRO A 152 -2.74 -10.88 -11.12
CA PRO A 152 -1.56 -11.60 -11.61
C PRO A 152 -0.75 -12.24 -10.47
N LEU A 153 -0.05 -13.35 -10.74
CA LEU A 153 0.87 -13.93 -9.76
C LEU A 153 2.06 -13.01 -9.51
N LEU A 154 2.55 -13.00 -8.27
CA LEU A 154 3.76 -12.27 -7.91
C LEU A 154 4.96 -12.98 -8.55
N PRO A 155 5.79 -12.28 -9.36
CA PRO A 155 7.01 -12.86 -9.90
C PRO A 155 7.99 -13.16 -8.78
N PHE A 156 8.92 -14.09 -9.02
CA PHE A 156 10.04 -14.34 -8.14
C PHE A 156 11.35 -13.98 -8.85
N PRO A 157 12.17 -13.07 -8.29
CA PRO A 157 11.92 -12.29 -7.07
C PRO A 157 10.82 -11.23 -7.28
N GLY A 158 10.09 -10.88 -6.20
CA GLY A 158 9.05 -9.84 -6.23
C GLY A 158 9.61 -8.42 -6.28
N ILE A 159 10.51 -8.14 -7.22
CA ILE A 159 11.22 -6.87 -7.36
C ILE A 159 10.76 -6.18 -8.63
N PHE A 160 10.41 -4.90 -8.52
CA PHE A 160 9.84 -4.12 -9.58
C PHE A 160 10.57 -2.79 -9.73
N GLU A 161 10.85 -2.38 -10.95
CA GLU A 161 11.25 -1.01 -11.26
C GLU A 161 10.05 -0.07 -11.06
N LYS A 162 10.27 1.12 -10.51
CA LYS A 162 9.24 2.16 -10.41
C LYS A 162 8.89 2.70 -11.79
N ASN A 163 7.83 2.15 -12.39
CA ASN A 163 7.28 2.58 -13.68
C ASN A 163 5.79 2.23 -13.78
N ASP A 164 5.16 2.64 -14.89
CA ASP A 164 3.73 2.44 -15.11
C ASP A 164 3.34 0.95 -15.17
N ASN A 165 4.24 0.07 -15.62
CA ASN A 165 3.99 -1.37 -15.63
C ASN A 165 3.87 -1.92 -14.21
N PHE A 166 4.77 -1.51 -13.31
CA PHE A 166 4.67 -1.88 -11.90
C PHE A 166 3.41 -1.31 -11.27
N ARG A 167 3.09 -0.04 -11.54
CA ARG A 167 1.87 0.60 -11.04
C ARG A 167 0.61 -0.17 -11.47
N HIS A 168 0.54 -0.50 -12.75
CA HIS A 168 -0.55 -1.27 -13.32
C HIS A 168 -0.65 -2.67 -12.69
N PHE A 169 0.48 -3.36 -12.54
CA PHE A 169 0.54 -4.66 -11.86
C PHE A 169 0.01 -4.57 -10.43
N LEU A 170 0.49 -3.60 -9.65
CA LEU A 170 0.15 -3.43 -8.24
C LEU A 170 -1.35 -3.14 -8.06
N LEU A 171 -1.90 -2.18 -8.81
CA LEU A 171 -3.33 -1.83 -8.72
C LEU A 171 -4.23 -2.96 -9.19
N THR A 172 -3.87 -3.64 -10.29
CA THR A 172 -4.61 -4.83 -10.77
C THR A 172 -4.62 -5.93 -9.73
N LYS A 173 -3.46 -6.19 -9.12
CA LYS A 173 -3.31 -7.22 -8.09
C LYS A 173 -4.15 -6.89 -6.86
N VAL A 174 -4.12 -5.64 -6.38
CA VAL A 174 -4.92 -5.18 -5.23
C VAL A 174 -6.42 -5.35 -5.49
N LEU A 175 -6.92 -4.89 -6.64
CA LEU A 175 -8.35 -5.01 -6.99
C LEU A 175 -8.80 -6.48 -7.12
N ASN A 176 -8.00 -7.32 -7.76
CA ASN A 176 -8.35 -8.74 -7.91
C ASN A 176 -8.26 -9.48 -6.56
N SER A 177 -7.31 -9.09 -5.72
CA SER A 177 -7.16 -9.58 -4.35
C SER A 177 -8.39 -9.24 -3.50
N GLU A 178 -8.84 -7.99 -3.52
CA GLU A 178 -10.06 -7.55 -2.83
C GLU A 178 -11.27 -8.40 -3.23
N ARG A 179 -11.49 -8.59 -4.54
CA ARG A 179 -12.57 -9.43 -5.06
C ARG A 179 -12.44 -10.87 -4.58
N SER A 180 -11.25 -11.43 -4.66
CA SER A 180 -11.01 -12.80 -4.22
C SER A 180 -11.40 -12.99 -2.75
N ALA A 181 -11.03 -12.05 -1.88
CA ALA A 181 -11.40 -12.08 -0.47
C ALA A 181 -12.90 -11.91 -0.22
N LEU A 182 -13.62 -11.10 -1.02
CA LEU A 182 -15.08 -10.94 -0.91
C LEU A 182 -15.87 -12.21 -1.25
N TYR A 183 -15.32 -13.08 -2.09
CA TYR A 183 -15.96 -14.32 -2.54
C TYR A 183 -15.36 -15.59 -1.92
N SER A 184 -14.46 -15.44 -0.93
CA SER A 184 -13.86 -16.58 -0.20
C SER A 184 -14.63 -16.92 1.08
#